data_AF-A0A534NB87-F1
#
_entry.id   AF-A0A534NB87-F1
#
_cell.length_a   1.000
_cell.length_b   1.000
_cell.length_c   1.000
_cell.angle_alpha   90.00
_cell.angle_beta   90.00
_cell.angle_gamma   90.00
#
_symmetry.space_group_name_H-M   'P 1'
#
loop_
_entity.id
_entity.type
_entity.pdbx_description
1 polymer ?
#
loop_
_entity_poly.entity_id
_entity_poly.type
_entity_poly.pdbx_seq_one_letter_code
_entity_poly.pdbx_strand_id
1 'polypeptide(L)'
;MLGSGPSMENSRKLILVLAFLVPGLPVAAQQTDPDVIWKGDFEAGASSLSGHCSAGDDQWCSIETTRPQQIQVVADPVAQGRYAARFEVKYGDVFSYYSDSRSLMSGPSALWENEGNERWYRWQALWPQEWVGSFPKWDELSNPSARSSAGSLVEWHHDANGAVEHGSAPLYIGAGDSDIWLCLVDQATSSCRENISLAPLQRSHWHDFIMHAKWSSQPGVGFLELWIDGVNVLPKHVAPNMYPGMRNYLEVGLYRNGHIGDPNLLYPNGQHVYG
;
A
#
# COMPACT_ATOMS: atom_id res chain seq x y z
N MET A 1 -76.64 -11.97 -49.95
CA MET A 1 -76.44 -10.51 -49.96
C MET A 1 -75.15 -10.21 -49.22
N LEU A 2 -74.32 -9.31 -49.78
CA LEU A 2 -73.07 -8.75 -49.23
C LEU A 2 -71.92 -9.76 -49.16
N GLY A 3 -70.69 -9.50 -49.60
CA GLY A 3 -70.03 -8.33 -50.16
C GLY A 3 -68.57 -8.71 -50.50
N SER A 4 -67.98 -7.99 -51.44
CA SER A 4 -66.72 -8.26 -52.13
C SER A 4 -65.49 -7.56 -51.53
N GLY A 5 -64.35 -8.29 -51.47
CA GLY A 5 -62.95 -7.84 -51.58
C GLY A 5 -62.28 -7.15 -50.38
N PRO A 6 -60.95 -6.90 -50.39
CA PRO A 6 -59.87 -7.46 -51.22
C PRO A 6 -58.73 -8.14 -50.40
N SER A 7 -57.88 -8.89 -51.11
CA SER A 7 -56.59 -9.41 -50.64
C SER A 7 -55.61 -8.26 -50.44
N MET A 8 -54.97 -8.18 -49.27
CA MET A 8 -53.82 -7.31 -49.00
C MET A 8 -52.63 -8.16 -48.60
N GLU A 9 -51.58 -8.07 -49.43
CA GLU A 9 -50.23 -8.55 -49.17
C GLU A 9 -49.69 -7.94 -47.86
N ASN A 10 -49.26 -8.79 -46.93
CA ASN A 10 -48.47 -8.35 -45.79
C ASN A 10 -46.99 -8.30 -46.18
N SER A 11 -46.49 -7.07 -46.24
CA SER A 11 -45.10 -6.75 -46.48
C SER A 11 -44.21 -7.09 -45.28
N ARG A 12 -42.99 -7.53 -45.62
CA ARG A 12 -41.80 -7.89 -44.82
C ARG A 12 -41.65 -7.27 -43.42
N LYS A 13 -41.04 -8.03 -42.51
CA LYS A 13 -39.80 -7.63 -41.80
C LYS A 13 -39.09 -8.86 -41.23
N LEU A 14 -38.08 -9.35 -41.98
CA LEU A 14 -37.11 -10.31 -41.47
C LEU A 14 -36.12 -9.50 -40.61
N ILE A 15 -36.18 -9.66 -39.29
CA ILE A 15 -35.17 -9.11 -38.38
C ILE A 15 -33.96 -10.05 -38.48
N LEU A 16 -32.93 -9.63 -39.22
CA LEU A 16 -31.60 -10.23 -39.08
C LEU A 16 -31.08 -9.85 -37.69
N VAL A 17 -31.09 -10.79 -36.75
CA VAL A 17 -30.25 -10.69 -35.56
C VAL A 17 -28.82 -10.98 -36.03
N LEU A 18 -28.03 -9.94 -36.23
CA LEU A 18 -26.57 -10.10 -36.27
C LEU A 18 -26.14 -10.52 -34.87
N ALA A 19 -25.89 -11.80 -34.68
CA ALA A 19 -25.08 -12.27 -33.57
C ALA A 19 -23.67 -11.72 -33.80
N PHE A 20 -23.36 -10.58 -33.19
CA PHE A 20 -21.98 -10.15 -33.03
C PHE A 20 -21.31 -11.18 -32.11
N LEU A 21 -20.59 -12.12 -32.72
CA LEU A 21 -19.52 -12.84 -32.05
C LEU A 21 -18.51 -11.78 -31.61
N VAL A 22 -18.64 -11.31 -30.37
CA VAL A 22 -17.58 -10.56 -29.72
C VAL A 22 -16.47 -11.58 -29.51
N PRO A 23 -15.32 -11.50 -30.20
CA PRO A 23 -14.19 -12.32 -29.84
C PRO A 23 -13.86 -11.97 -28.39
N GLY A 24 -13.98 -12.95 -27.48
CA GLY A 24 -13.55 -12.79 -26.10
C GLY A 24 -12.09 -12.35 -26.14
N LEU A 25 -11.83 -11.13 -25.68
CA LEU A 25 -10.46 -10.67 -25.47
C LEU A 25 -9.85 -11.61 -24.43
N PRO A 26 -8.66 -12.19 -24.68
CA PRO A 26 -7.94 -12.87 -23.63
C PRO A 26 -7.60 -11.82 -22.57
N VAL A 27 -8.24 -11.89 -21.40
CA VAL A 27 -7.78 -11.15 -20.22
C VAL A 27 -6.59 -11.92 -19.67
N ALA A 28 -5.41 -11.55 -20.15
CA ALA A 28 -4.13 -11.86 -19.54
C ALA A 28 -3.13 -10.80 -20.00
N ALA A 29 -2.92 -9.76 -19.19
CA ALA A 29 -1.66 -9.04 -19.24
C ALA A 29 -0.63 -9.88 -18.50
N GLN A 30 -0.12 -10.87 -19.23
CA GLN A 30 1.00 -11.72 -18.85
C GLN A 30 2.18 -10.83 -18.45
N GLN A 31 2.81 -11.11 -17.30
CA GLN A 31 4.01 -10.39 -16.83
C GLN A 31 5.09 -10.40 -17.93
N THR A 32 5.27 -9.28 -18.63
CA THR A 32 6.17 -9.18 -19.78
C THR A 32 7.61 -8.84 -19.41
N ASP A 33 7.86 -8.52 -18.14
CA ASP A 33 9.17 -8.17 -17.64
C ASP A 33 9.75 -9.33 -16.84
N PRO A 34 10.80 -10.03 -17.35
CA PRO A 34 11.40 -11.17 -16.66
C PRO A 34 12.10 -10.79 -15.36
N ASP A 35 12.38 -9.50 -15.13
CA ASP A 35 13.03 -9.02 -13.91
C ASP A 35 12.02 -8.73 -12.78
N VAL A 36 10.72 -8.69 -13.10
CA VAL A 36 9.66 -8.60 -12.11
C VAL A 36 9.34 -10.00 -11.60
N ILE A 37 9.52 -10.21 -10.30
CA ILE A 37 9.29 -11.51 -9.64
C ILE A 37 7.96 -11.60 -8.89
N TRP A 38 7.26 -10.47 -8.71
CA TRP A 38 5.95 -10.40 -8.06
C TRP A 38 5.29 -9.04 -8.31
N LYS A 39 3.95 -9.00 -8.30
CA LYS A 39 3.14 -7.78 -8.40
C LYS A 39 1.93 -7.84 -7.46
N GLY A 40 1.62 -6.70 -6.84
CA GLY A 40 0.39 -6.48 -6.09
C GLY A 40 -0.43 -5.34 -6.68
N ASP A 41 -0.68 -5.35 -7.99
CA ASP A 41 -1.22 -4.21 -8.77
C ASP A 41 -2.77 -4.10 -8.78
N PHE A 42 -3.46 -4.98 -8.05
CA PHE A 42 -4.91 -4.99 -7.87
C PHE A 42 -5.75 -5.22 -9.13
N GLU A 43 -5.16 -5.64 -10.25
CA GLU A 43 -5.88 -5.77 -11.52
C GLU A 43 -6.97 -6.86 -11.54
N ALA A 44 -6.95 -7.79 -10.57
CA ALA A 44 -8.02 -8.76 -10.37
C ALA A 44 -9.22 -8.19 -9.58
N GLY A 45 -9.20 -6.90 -9.22
CA GLY A 45 -10.24 -6.27 -8.41
C GLY A 45 -10.17 -6.78 -6.96
N ALA A 46 -11.32 -6.91 -6.30
CA ALA A 46 -11.39 -7.29 -4.88
C ALA A 46 -10.79 -8.67 -4.54
N SER A 47 -10.64 -9.59 -5.52
CA SER A 47 -9.94 -10.86 -5.27
C SER A 47 -8.46 -10.67 -4.97
N SER A 48 -7.89 -9.52 -5.36
CA SER A 48 -6.48 -9.20 -5.15
C SER A 48 -6.04 -9.11 -3.70
N LEU A 49 -6.98 -9.06 -2.76
CA LEU A 49 -6.67 -8.79 -1.37
C LEU A 49 -6.16 -10.02 -0.60
N SER A 50 -6.40 -11.25 -1.06
CA SER A 50 -6.02 -12.43 -0.28
C SER A 50 -5.91 -13.73 -1.08
N GLY A 51 -5.07 -14.65 -0.62
CA GLY A 51 -4.99 -16.03 -1.11
C GLY A 51 -3.79 -16.34 -2.01
N HIS A 52 -2.94 -15.35 -2.28
CA HIS A 52 -1.84 -15.43 -3.24
C HIS A 52 -0.49 -15.51 -2.51
N CYS A 53 -0.22 -16.67 -1.94
CA CYS A 53 0.90 -16.90 -1.02
C CYS A 53 2.13 -17.55 -1.67
N SER A 54 2.20 -17.60 -3.00
CA SER A 54 3.38 -18.06 -3.74
C SER A 54 4.03 -16.91 -4.51
N ALA A 55 5.37 -16.91 -4.59
CA ALA A 55 6.06 -15.96 -5.46
C ALA A 55 5.65 -16.19 -6.93
N GLY A 56 5.46 -15.10 -7.67
CA GLY A 56 4.95 -15.13 -9.05
C GLY A 56 3.43 -15.12 -9.17
N ASP A 57 2.68 -15.40 -8.08
CA ASP A 57 1.25 -15.07 -8.06
C ASP A 57 1.14 -13.54 -8.03
N ASP A 58 0.42 -12.96 -8.99
CA ASP A 58 -0.04 -11.58 -8.81
C ASP A 58 -1.02 -11.58 -7.61
N GLN A 59 -1.01 -10.53 -6.78
CA GLN A 59 -1.89 -10.31 -5.61
C GLN A 59 -1.31 -10.63 -4.21
N TRP A 60 -2.05 -10.27 -3.16
CA TRP A 60 -1.62 -10.26 -1.76
C TRP A 60 -1.94 -11.55 -1.00
N CYS A 61 -1.12 -11.88 0.01
CA CYS A 61 -1.27 -13.10 0.80
C CYS A 61 -2.03 -12.85 2.11
N SER A 62 -1.62 -11.83 2.86
CA SER A 62 -2.15 -11.53 4.20
C SER A 62 -2.71 -10.12 4.30
N ILE A 63 -3.71 -9.94 5.16
CA ILE A 63 -4.32 -8.64 5.47
C ILE A 63 -4.42 -8.48 6.99
N GLU A 64 -4.05 -7.30 7.48
CA GLU A 64 -4.20 -6.88 8.86
C GLU A 64 -5.26 -5.78 8.97
N THR A 65 -6.50 -6.17 9.26
CA THR A 65 -7.63 -5.25 9.44
C THR A 65 -8.51 -5.68 10.61
N THR A 66 -9.25 -4.73 11.17
CA THR A 66 -10.27 -4.92 12.20
C THR A 66 -11.68 -4.75 11.66
N ARG A 67 -11.85 -3.93 10.61
CA ARG A 67 -13.12 -3.69 9.92
C ARG A 67 -12.97 -4.03 8.43
N PRO A 68 -13.99 -4.65 7.81
CA PRO A 68 -13.95 -5.01 6.38
C PRO A 68 -13.72 -3.83 5.43
N GLN A 69 -14.06 -2.60 5.84
CA GLN A 69 -13.96 -1.41 4.98
C GLN A 69 -12.59 -0.73 5.01
N GLN A 70 -11.64 -1.24 5.80
CA GLN A 70 -10.32 -0.63 5.94
C GLN A 70 -9.44 -0.78 4.71
N ILE A 71 -9.66 -1.82 3.89
CA ILE A 71 -8.97 -1.99 2.62
C ILE A 71 -10.02 -2.22 1.55
N GLN A 72 -10.01 -1.36 0.54
CA GLN A 72 -10.98 -1.41 -0.55
C GLN A 72 -10.24 -1.29 -1.88
N VAL A 73 -10.49 -2.21 -2.80
CA VAL A 73 -10.06 -2.04 -4.18
C VAL A 73 -11.02 -1.08 -4.86
N VAL A 74 -10.49 0.02 -5.39
CA VAL A 74 -11.23 1.12 -5.98
C VAL A 74 -10.83 1.33 -7.43
N ALA A 75 -11.74 1.88 -8.24
CA ALA A 75 -11.49 2.22 -9.64
C ALA A 75 -11.16 3.71 -9.86
N ASP A 76 -11.21 4.51 -8.79
CA ASP A 76 -10.84 5.93 -8.77
C ASP A 76 -10.52 6.36 -7.32
N PRO A 77 -9.42 7.08 -7.05
CA PRO A 77 -8.31 7.37 -7.97
C PRO A 77 -7.48 6.11 -8.29
N VAL A 78 -6.82 6.09 -9.45
CA VAL A 78 -5.96 4.98 -9.91
C VAL A 78 -4.68 5.53 -10.54
N ALA A 79 -3.53 4.95 -10.19
CA ALA A 79 -2.23 5.37 -10.73
C ALA A 79 -1.94 4.76 -12.10
N GLN A 80 -2.28 3.48 -12.27
CA GLN A 80 -2.07 2.68 -13.46
C GLN A 80 -3.14 1.59 -13.57
N GLY A 81 -3.39 1.10 -14.78
CA GLY A 81 -4.37 0.02 -14.96
C GLY A 81 -5.80 0.47 -14.66
N ARG A 82 -6.54 -0.35 -13.93
CA ARG A 82 -7.98 -0.19 -13.64
C ARG A 82 -8.28 -0.01 -12.16
N TYR A 83 -7.38 -0.44 -11.29
CA TYR A 83 -7.64 -0.50 -9.86
C TYR A 83 -6.47 0.00 -9.02
N ALA A 84 -6.79 0.47 -7.82
CA ALA A 84 -5.86 0.77 -6.74
C ALA A 84 -6.47 0.28 -5.42
N ALA A 85 -5.67 0.22 -4.36
CA ALA A 85 -6.19 -0.03 -3.01
C ALA A 85 -6.30 1.28 -2.23
N ARG A 86 -7.46 1.51 -1.61
CA ARG A 86 -7.68 2.51 -0.58
C ARG A 86 -7.51 1.85 0.78
N PHE A 87 -6.60 2.39 1.58
CA PHE A 87 -6.34 1.98 2.97
C PHE A 87 -6.91 3.01 3.92
N GLU A 88 -7.62 2.59 4.96
CA GLU A 88 -8.20 3.46 5.97
C GLU A 88 -7.81 2.99 7.38
N VAL A 89 -7.45 3.92 8.24
CA VAL A 89 -7.40 3.71 9.69
C VAL A 89 -8.29 4.72 10.39
N LYS A 90 -9.10 4.22 11.32
CA LYS A 90 -9.90 5.01 12.25
C LYS A 90 -9.36 4.91 13.67
N TYR A 91 -9.70 5.89 14.51
CA TYR A 91 -9.47 5.75 15.94
C TYR A 91 -10.17 4.47 16.44
N GLY A 92 -9.42 3.62 17.16
CA GLY A 92 -9.93 2.34 17.66
C GLY A 92 -9.75 1.16 16.71
N ASP A 93 -9.18 1.33 15.51
CA ASP A 93 -8.83 0.23 14.59
C ASP A 93 -7.56 -0.53 15.05
N VAL A 94 -7.48 -0.81 16.35
CA VAL A 94 -6.36 -1.48 16.99
C VAL A 94 -6.39 -2.95 16.59
N PHE A 95 -5.36 -3.39 15.86
CA PHE A 95 -5.31 -4.75 15.36
C PHE A 95 -4.83 -5.72 16.43
N SER A 96 -5.62 -6.77 16.67
CA SER A 96 -5.24 -7.89 17.54
C SER A 96 -4.80 -7.44 18.94
N TYR A 97 -3.72 -8.02 19.48
CA TYR A 97 -3.11 -7.67 20.76
C TYR A 97 -2.07 -6.53 20.66
N TYR A 98 -1.97 -5.84 19.51
CA TYR A 98 -1.06 -4.72 19.34
C TYR A 98 -1.64 -3.42 19.92
N SER A 99 -0.82 -2.38 20.08
CA SER A 99 -1.27 -1.06 20.56
C SER A 99 -1.74 -0.12 19.44
N ASP A 100 -1.53 -0.50 18.19
CA ASP A 100 -1.52 0.43 17.06
C ASP A 100 -2.59 0.12 16.03
N SER A 101 -3.03 1.17 15.33
CA SER A 101 -4.05 1.06 14.30
C SER A 101 -3.43 0.74 12.95
N ARG A 102 -4.01 -0.20 12.22
CA ARG A 102 -3.45 -0.61 10.92
C ARG A 102 -4.49 -1.11 9.93
N SER A 103 -4.16 -0.90 8.66
CA SER A 103 -4.75 -1.53 7.49
C SER A 103 -3.61 -1.89 6.55
N LEU A 104 -2.96 -3.02 6.80
CA LEU A 104 -1.76 -3.46 6.09
C LEU A 104 -2.02 -4.73 5.30
N MET A 105 -1.24 -4.93 4.25
CA MET A 105 -1.16 -6.18 3.50
C MET A 105 0.29 -6.58 3.31
N SER A 106 0.53 -7.89 3.25
CA SER A 106 1.86 -8.42 2.96
C SER A 106 1.83 -9.48 1.86
N GLY A 107 2.93 -9.51 1.10
CA GLY A 107 3.15 -10.47 0.02
C GLY A 107 3.54 -11.87 0.53
N PRO A 108 3.78 -12.80 -0.39
CA PRO A 108 4.16 -14.17 -0.05
C PRO A 108 5.51 -14.25 0.69
N SER A 109 5.64 -15.21 1.61
CA SER A 109 6.86 -15.37 2.43
C SER A 109 8.11 -15.79 1.65
N ALA A 110 7.92 -16.30 0.44
CA ALA A 110 9.00 -16.57 -0.50
C ALA A 110 9.73 -15.30 -0.96
N LEU A 111 9.16 -14.10 -0.77
CA LEU A 111 9.79 -12.82 -1.11
C LEU A 111 10.56 -12.19 0.05
N TRP A 112 10.49 -12.74 1.26
CA TRP A 112 11.17 -12.18 2.42
C TRP A 112 12.69 -12.09 2.21
N GLU A 113 13.28 -11.05 2.78
CA GLU A 113 14.65 -10.64 2.56
C GLU A 113 15.56 -11.22 3.61
N ASN A 114 16.55 -12.00 3.16
CA ASN A 114 17.63 -12.44 4.01
C ASN A 114 18.76 -11.40 4.02
N GLU A 115 19.63 -11.51 5.03
CA GLU A 115 20.90 -10.80 5.06
C GLU A 115 21.65 -10.98 3.73
N GLY A 116 22.07 -9.86 3.14
CA GLY A 116 22.81 -9.81 1.88
C GLY A 116 21.94 -9.77 0.62
N ASN A 117 20.62 -9.96 0.71
CA ASN A 117 19.73 -9.80 -0.44
C ASN A 117 19.82 -8.38 -1.01
N GLU A 118 19.68 -8.27 -2.32
CA GLU A 118 19.65 -7.00 -3.04
C GLU A 118 18.43 -6.97 -3.94
N ARG A 119 17.58 -5.95 -3.80
CA ARG A 119 16.27 -5.90 -4.45
C ARG A 119 15.86 -4.50 -4.88
N TRP A 120 15.14 -4.47 -5.99
CA TRP A 120 14.43 -3.30 -6.48
C TRP A 120 12.94 -3.41 -6.15
N TYR A 121 12.37 -2.32 -5.64
CA TYR A 121 10.95 -2.16 -5.38
C TYR A 121 10.45 -0.95 -6.15
N ARG A 122 9.22 -1.03 -6.64
CA ARG A 122 8.50 0.10 -7.19
C ARG A 122 7.07 0.07 -6.69
N TRP A 123 6.57 1.21 -6.24
CA TRP A 123 5.18 1.38 -5.85
C TRP A 123 4.74 2.81 -6.16
N GLN A 124 3.43 3.02 -6.18
CA GLN A 124 2.85 4.34 -6.31
C GLN A 124 1.98 4.59 -5.09
N ALA A 125 2.00 5.81 -4.55
CA ALA A 125 1.15 6.15 -3.41
C ALA A 125 0.55 7.54 -3.55
N LEU A 126 -0.68 7.70 -3.06
CA LEU A 126 -1.38 8.98 -3.03
C LEU A 126 -1.89 9.28 -1.63
N TRP A 127 -1.55 10.47 -1.15
CA TRP A 127 -2.19 11.07 0.02
C TRP A 127 -3.27 12.04 -0.45
N PRO A 128 -4.52 11.93 0.03
CA PRO A 128 -5.61 12.78 -0.42
C PRO A 128 -5.44 14.23 0.03
N GLN A 129 -6.22 15.16 -0.54
CA GLN A 129 -6.14 16.59 -0.22
C GLN A 129 -6.31 16.90 1.27
N GLU A 130 -7.14 16.12 1.94
CA GLU A 130 -7.47 16.22 3.36
C GLU A 130 -6.51 15.45 4.27
N TRP A 131 -5.40 14.93 3.76
CA TRP A 131 -4.39 14.24 4.56
C TRP A 131 -3.86 15.13 5.69
N VAL A 132 -3.90 14.60 6.91
CA VAL A 132 -3.37 15.22 8.13
C VAL A 132 -2.13 14.43 8.54
N GLY A 133 -0.93 14.97 8.33
CA GLY A 133 0.31 14.20 8.50
C GLY A 133 0.84 14.15 9.93
N SER A 134 0.22 14.89 10.85
CA SER A 134 0.56 14.83 12.26
C SER A 134 -0.69 15.00 13.13
N PHE A 135 -0.70 14.40 14.32
CA PHE A 135 -1.77 14.52 15.32
C PHE A 135 -1.20 14.98 16.64
N PRO A 136 -1.97 15.62 17.54
CA PRO A 136 -1.48 15.84 18.90
C PRO A 136 -1.10 14.51 19.54
N LYS A 137 -0.20 14.53 20.52
CA LYS A 137 -0.02 13.36 21.39
C LYS A 137 -1.15 13.27 22.40
N TRP A 138 -1.64 12.06 22.65
CA TRP A 138 -2.76 11.80 23.55
C TRP A 138 -2.52 12.22 25.01
N ASP A 139 -1.27 12.20 25.47
CA ASP A 139 -0.83 12.55 26.82
C ASP A 139 -0.36 14.01 26.96
N GLU A 140 -0.27 14.74 25.85
CA GLU A 140 0.19 16.13 25.80
C GLU A 140 -0.81 17.04 25.04
N LEU A 141 -2.12 16.79 25.14
CA LEU A 141 -3.15 17.51 24.36
C LEU A 141 -3.15 19.05 24.53
N SER A 142 -2.63 19.57 25.65
CA SER A 142 -2.51 21.01 25.90
C SER A 142 -1.24 21.64 25.28
N ASN A 143 -0.31 20.82 24.81
CA ASN A 143 0.92 21.25 24.16
C ASN A 143 0.74 21.18 22.63
N PRO A 144 0.51 22.32 21.94
CA PRO A 144 0.28 22.31 20.50
C PRO A 144 1.49 21.80 19.69
N SER A 145 2.69 21.84 20.27
CA SER A 145 3.93 21.35 19.65
C SER A 145 4.14 19.85 19.84
N ALA A 146 3.41 19.20 20.75
CA ALA A 146 3.51 17.77 20.96
C ALA A 146 2.72 17.02 19.89
N ARG A 147 3.41 16.62 18.82
CA ARG A 147 2.81 15.91 17.68
C ARG A 147 3.35 14.49 17.53
N SER A 148 2.47 13.58 17.13
CA SER A 148 2.77 12.24 16.62
C SER A 148 2.57 12.21 15.12
N SER A 149 3.41 11.46 14.41
CA SER A 149 3.22 11.22 12.97
C SER A 149 1.89 10.52 12.71
N ALA A 150 1.25 10.84 11.58
CA ALA A 150 0.07 10.14 11.09
C ALA A 150 0.35 8.69 10.65
N GLY A 151 1.64 8.36 10.48
CA GLY A 151 2.09 7.00 10.25
C GLY A 151 2.66 6.74 8.86
N SER A 152 2.89 5.47 8.57
CA SER A 152 3.60 4.93 7.41
C SER A 152 2.63 4.25 6.45
N LEU A 153 2.99 4.25 5.16
CA LEU A 153 2.23 3.51 4.14
C LEU A 153 2.95 2.26 3.63
N VAL A 154 4.26 2.20 3.82
CA VAL A 154 5.06 1.05 3.44
C VAL A 154 6.11 0.82 4.51
N GLU A 155 6.24 -0.44 4.89
CA GLU A 155 7.20 -0.90 5.89
C GLU A 155 7.95 -2.11 5.35
N TRP A 156 9.22 -2.21 5.72
CA TRP A 156 9.95 -3.47 5.66
C TRP A 156 10.06 -3.94 7.10
N HIS A 157 9.07 -4.71 7.52
CA HIS A 157 8.99 -5.24 8.87
C HIS A 157 9.89 -6.46 9.03
N HIS A 158 10.42 -6.67 10.23
CA HIS A 158 11.25 -7.83 10.51
C HIS A 158 10.37 -9.05 10.77
N ASP A 159 10.82 -10.25 10.39
CA ASP A 159 10.17 -11.46 10.88
C ASP A 159 10.42 -11.63 12.39
N ALA A 160 9.49 -12.29 13.05
CA ALA A 160 9.59 -12.56 14.47
C ALA A 160 10.60 -13.69 14.80
N ASN A 161 11.47 -14.09 13.88
CA ASN A 161 12.33 -15.29 14.01
C ASN A 161 11.57 -16.56 14.43
N GLY A 162 10.34 -16.73 13.93
CA GLY A 162 9.46 -17.86 14.28
C GLY A 162 8.74 -17.71 15.62
N ALA A 163 8.80 -16.54 16.26
CA ALA A 163 8.04 -16.19 17.47
C ALA A 163 6.85 -15.26 17.16
N VAL A 164 6.28 -14.63 18.19
CA VAL A 164 5.32 -13.54 18.03
C VAL A 164 6.09 -12.26 17.77
N GLU A 165 5.64 -11.49 16.78
CA GLU A 165 6.23 -10.22 16.44
C GLU A 165 6.03 -9.18 17.55
N HIS A 166 7.14 -8.61 18.00
CA HIS A 166 7.19 -7.51 18.95
C HIS A 166 8.27 -6.54 18.51
N GLY A 167 7.91 -5.26 18.34
CA GLY A 167 8.84 -4.21 17.97
C GLY A 167 8.33 -3.39 16.80
N SER A 168 9.18 -2.49 16.32
CA SER A 168 8.94 -1.68 15.13
C SER A 168 9.70 -2.23 13.94
N ALA A 169 9.15 -2.08 12.73
CA ALA A 169 9.85 -2.37 11.48
C ALA A 169 11.24 -1.69 11.43
N PRO A 170 12.29 -2.36 10.93
CA PRO A 170 13.60 -1.75 10.69
C PRO A 170 13.57 -0.49 9.80
N LEU A 171 12.62 -0.45 8.86
CA LEU A 171 12.47 0.61 7.88
C LEU A 171 10.98 0.86 7.60
N TYR A 172 10.57 2.12 7.63
CA TYR A 172 9.24 2.52 7.15
C TYR A 172 9.26 3.91 6.49
N ILE A 173 8.35 4.13 5.57
CA ILE A 173 8.17 5.38 4.82
C ILE A 173 6.74 5.88 5.01
N GLY A 174 6.60 7.16 5.27
CA GLY A 174 5.32 7.82 5.47
C GLY A 174 5.36 9.28 5.03
N ALA A 175 4.33 10.05 5.40
CA ALA A 175 4.33 11.48 5.17
C ALA A 175 3.78 12.27 6.35
N GLY A 176 4.44 13.39 6.62
CA GLY A 176 3.99 14.44 7.52
C GLY A 176 3.05 15.40 6.80
N ASP A 177 2.87 16.59 7.37
CA ASP A 177 1.99 17.62 6.80
C ASP A 177 2.60 18.29 5.56
N SER A 178 3.92 18.24 5.43
CA SER A 178 4.71 18.96 4.42
C SER A 178 5.62 18.08 3.58
N ASP A 179 5.99 16.90 4.06
CA ASP A 179 7.06 16.10 3.48
C ASP A 179 6.80 14.60 3.60
N ILE A 180 7.33 13.87 2.63
CA ILE A 180 7.50 12.42 2.64
C ILE A 180 8.81 12.14 3.37
N TRP A 181 8.77 11.23 4.33
CA TRP A 181 9.89 10.92 5.19
C TRP A 181 10.13 9.41 5.25
N LEU A 182 11.38 9.05 5.55
CA LEU A 182 11.83 7.69 5.80
C LEU A 182 12.41 7.60 7.20
N CYS A 183 12.16 6.49 7.87
CA CYS A 183 12.77 6.18 9.15
C CYS A 183 13.57 4.88 9.08
N LEU A 184 14.83 4.92 9.51
CA LEU A 184 15.57 3.72 9.94
C LEU A 184 15.50 3.61 11.46
N VAL A 185 15.10 2.45 11.94
CA VAL A 185 14.81 2.23 13.37
C VAL A 185 15.99 1.59 14.09
N ASP A 186 16.22 2.03 15.32
CA ASP A 186 17.08 1.31 16.27
C ASP A 186 16.29 0.19 16.95
N GLN A 187 16.75 -1.06 16.80
CA GLN A 187 16.06 -2.22 17.35
C GLN A 187 15.93 -2.16 18.89
N ALA A 188 16.96 -1.70 19.58
CA ALA A 188 17.04 -1.76 21.03
C ALA A 188 16.09 -0.76 21.69
N THR A 189 15.89 0.40 21.06
CA THR A 189 15.02 1.46 21.60
C THR A 189 13.66 1.53 20.92
N SER A 190 13.48 0.86 19.77
CA SER A 190 12.33 1.04 18.87
C SER A 190 12.11 2.48 18.42
N SER A 191 13.14 3.34 18.53
CA SER A 191 13.06 4.74 18.14
C SER A 191 13.59 4.95 16.74
N CYS A 192 13.06 5.96 16.05
CA CYS A 192 13.63 6.39 14.79
C CYS A 192 15.06 6.90 15.00
N ARG A 193 16.05 6.15 14.52
CA ARG A 193 17.47 6.50 14.60
C ARG A 193 17.82 7.55 13.56
N GLU A 194 17.30 7.38 12.35
CA GLU A 194 17.51 8.29 11.24
C GLU A 194 16.15 8.64 10.63
N ASN A 195 15.74 9.89 10.79
CA ASN A 195 14.55 10.43 10.16
C ASN A 195 14.98 11.33 8.99
N ILE A 196 14.72 10.87 7.77
CA ILE A 196 15.21 11.49 6.54
C ILE A 196 14.00 12.06 5.79
N SER A 197 13.99 13.38 5.61
CA SER A 197 13.03 14.04 4.72
C SER A 197 13.46 13.78 3.27
N LEU A 198 12.59 13.11 2.49
CA LEU A 198 12.90 12.68 1.14
C LEU A 198 12.44 13.71 0.10
N ALA A 199 11.20 14.19 0.21
CA ALA A 199 10.61 15.12 -0.74
C ALA A 199 9.46 15.91 -0.09
N PRO A 200 9.14 17.12 -0.58
CA PRO A 200 7.88 17.78 -0.23
C PRO A 200 6.67 16.92 -0.62
N LEU A 201 5.68 16.81 0.26
CA LEU A 201 4.45 16.08 -0.01
C LEU A 201 3.56 16.90 -0.97
N GLN A 202 3.18 16.30 -2.10
CA GLN A 202 2.13 16.81 -2.96
C GLN A 202 0.86 15.98 -2.72
N ARG A 203 -0.15 16.58 -2.07
CA ARG A 203 -1.44 15.91 -1.85
C ARG A 203 -2.22 15.80 -3.16
N SER A 204 -3.08 14.79 -3.26
CA SER A 204 -3.85 14.43 -4.46
C SER A 204 -2.99 14.12 -5.69
N HIS A 205 -1.75 13.70 -5.46
CA HIS A 205 -0.79 13.33 -6.50
C HIS A 205 -0.31 11.90 -6.24
N TRP A 206 -0.24 11.10 -7.31
CA TRP A 206 0.36 9.77 -7.26
C TRP A 206 1.87 9.90 -7.34
N HIS A 207 2.54 9.79 -6.21
CA HIS A 207 3.99 9.74 -6.14
C HIS A 207 4.48 8.37 -6.60
N ASP A 208 5.38 8.35 -7.59
CA ASP A 208 6.04 7.12 -8.06
C ASP A 208 7.35 6.92 -7.29
N PHE A 209 7.44 5.81 -6.56
CA PHE A 209 8.61 5.47 -5.75
C PHE A 209 9.38 4.34 -6.39
N ILE A 210 10.70 4.48 -6.46
CA ILE A 210 11.62 3.39 -6.76
C ILE A 210 12.62 3.31 -5.61
N MET A 211 12.82 2.11 -5.08
CA MET A 211 13.84 1.84 -4.07
C MET A 211 14.74 0.71 -4.52
N HIS A 212 16.05 0.92 -4.41
CA HIS A 212 17.05 -0.13 -4.49
C HIS A 212 17.64 -0.34 -3.10
N ALA A 213 17.53 -1.56 -2.59
CA ALA A 213 18.02 -1.90 -1.26
C ALA A 213 18.96 -3.10 -1.31
N LYS A 214 20.10 -2.97 -0.63
CA LYS A 214 20.85 -4.12 -0.15
C LYS A 214 20.58 -4.29 1.33
N TRP A 215 19.99 -5.41 1.71
CA TRP A 215 19.58 -5.71 3.07
C TRP A 215 20.76 -6.23 3.88
N SER A 216 21.06 -5.56 4.99
CA SER A 216 22.08 -6.05 5.92
C SER A 216 21.95 -5.37 7.28
N SER A 217 22.14 -6.14 8.35
CA SER A 217 22.24 -5.63 9.72
C SER A 217 23.63 -5.06 10.03
N GLN A 218 24.63 -5.33 9.17
CA GLN A 218 26.00 -4.91 9.38
C GLN A 218 26.24 -3.45 8.96
N PRO A 219 26.89 -2.63 9.81
CA PRO A 219 27.34 -1.30 9.42
C PRO A 219 28.26 -1.34 8.20
N GLY A 220 28.03 -0.45 7.23
CA GLY A 220 28.86 -0.34 6.03
C GLY A 220 28.56 -1.33 4.91
N VAL A 221 27.59 -2.24 5.10
CA VAL A 221 27.24 -3.27 4.11
C VAL A 221 25.88 -2.98 3.47
N GLY A 222 24.84 -2.78 4.28
CA GLY A 222 23.50 -2.43 3.80
C GLY A 222 23.45 -1.04 3.18
N PHE A 223 22.59 -0.85 2.19
CA PHE A 223 22.33 0.48 1.63
C PHE A 223 20.92 0.62 1.07
N LEU A 224 20.49 1.87 0.95
CA LEU A 224 19.27 2.29 0.28
C LEU A 224 19.59 3.35 -0.79
N GLU A 225 18.93 3.26 -1.94
CA GLU A 225 18.82 4.34 -2.93
C GLU A 225 17.34 4.54 -3.24
N LEU A 226 16.87 5.78 -3.23
CA LEU A 226 15.45 6.09 -3.48
C LEU A 226 15.27 7.20 -4.52
N TRP A 227 14.26 6.99 -5.35
CA TRP A 227 13.71 7.98 -6.28
C TRP A 227 12.24 8.21 -5.99
N ILE A 228 11.82 9.47 -6.04
CA ILE A 228 10.41 9.88 -6.00
C ILE A 228 10.16 10.74 -7.23
N ASP A 229 9.14 10.39 -8.02
CA ASP A 229 8.74 11.10 -9.24
C ASP A 229 9.91 11.29 -10.22
N GLY A 230 10.76 10.27 -10.34
CA GLY A 230 11.94 10.26 -11.21
C GLY A 230 13.15 11.05 -10.69
N VAL A 231 13.04 11.70 -9.53
CA VAL A 231 14.15 12.44 -8.91
C VAL A 231 14.85 11.56 -7.89
N ASN A 232 16.19 11.49 -7.93
CA ASN A 232 16.98 10.80 -6.90
C ASN A 232 16.94 11.61 -5.60
N VAL A 233 16.13 11.16 -4.64
CA VAL A 233 15.89 11.84 -3.36
C VAL A 233 16.78 11.30 -2.24
N LEU A 234 17.25 10.07 -2.38
CA LEU A 234 18.24 9.46 -1.50
C LEU A 234 19.30 8.77 -2.37
N PRO A 235 20.40 9.46 -2.70
CA PRO A 235 21.56 8.80 -3.27
C PRO A 235 22.06 7.73 -2.30
N LYS A 236 22.87 6.79 -2.79
CA LYS A 236 23.34 5.62 -2.02
C LYS A 236 23.69 5.95 -0.56
N HIS A 237 22.75 5.60 0.30
CA HIS A 237 22.81 5.81 1.74
C HIS A 237 23.17 4.49 2.40
N VAL A 238 24.40 4.40 2.92
CA VAL A 238 24.94 3.18 3.52
C VAL A 238 24.60 3.16 5.00
N ALA A 239 23.74 2.23 5.42
CA ALA A 239 23.30 2.09 6.81
C ALA A 239 22.74 0.66 7.05
N PRO A 240 22.75 0.17 8.31
CA PRO A 240 21.95 -0.99 8.68
C PRO A 240 20.45 -0.72 8.45
N ASN A 241 19.79 -1.61 7.72
CA ASN A 241 18.39 -1.48 7.30
C ASN A 241 17.55 -2.76 7.56
N MET A 242 18.09 -3.69 8.35
CA MET A 242 17.39 -4.87 8.87
C MET A 242 17.95 -5.24 10.25
N TYR A 243 17.24 -6.10 10.98
CA TYR A 243 17.68 -6.55 12.30
C TYR A 243 18.55 -7.82 12.23
N PRO A 244 19.57 -7.95 13.10
CA PRO A 244 20.48 -9.10 13.08
C PRO A 244 19.76 -10.43 13.24
N GLY A 245 20.03 -11.36 12.32
CA GLY A 245 19.50 -12.72 12.37
C GLY A 245 17.99 -12.82 12.12
N MET A 246 17.35 -11.76 11.62
CA MET A 246 15.96 -11.72 11.17
C MET A 246 15.89 -11.52 9.66
N ARG A 247 14.71 -11.70 9.08
CA ARG A 247 14.42 -11.35 7.68
C ARG A 247 13.56 -10.10 7.63
N ASN A 248 13.62 -9.34 6.54
CA ASN A 248 12.64 -8.28 6.30
C ASN A 248 11.52 -8.77 5.37
N TYR A 249 10.32 -8.23 5.52
CA TYR A 249 9.23 -8.44 4.57
C TYR A 249 8.45 -7.15 4.35
N LEU A 250 7.92 -7.01 3.14
CA LEU A 250 7.19 -5.81 2.73
C LEU A 250 5.76 -5.86 3.28
N GLU A 251 5.36 -4.76 3.90
CA GLU A 251 3.98 -4.42 4.23
C GLU A 251 3.58 -3.13 3.54
N VAL A 252 2.37 -3.11 2.95
CA VAL A 252 1.81 -1.94 2.28
C VAL A 252 0.43 -1.65 2.85
N GLY A 253 0.16 -0.39 3.13
CA GLY A 253 -1.17 0.09 3.47
C GLY A 253 -1.14 1.36 4.30
N LEU A 254 -1.70 1.34 5.51
CA LEU A 254 -1.60 2.44 6.46
C LEU A 254 -1.42 1.89 7.88
N TYR A 255 -0.24 2.13 8.44
CA TYR A 255 0.06 1.92 9.85
C TYR A 255 0.00 3.25 10.59
N ARG A 256 -0.56 3.27 11.79
CA ARG A 256 -0.62 4.48 12.62
C ARG A 256 -0.52 4.14 14.10
N ASN A 257 0.35 4.87 14.79
CA ASN A 257 0.51 4.74 16.23
C ASN A 257 -0.85 4.95 16.95
N GLY A 258 -1.20 4.08 17.89
CA GLY A 258 -2.47 4.15 18.62
C GLY A 258 -2.56 5.31 19.63
N HIS A 259 -1.43 5.90 20.00
CA HIS A 259 -1.26 7.01 20.94
C HIS A 259 -1.34 8.38 20.26
N ILE A 260 -2.23 8.52 19.27
CA ILE A 260 -2.59 9.81 18.68
C ILE A 260 -3.75 10.43 19.44
N GLY A 261 -3.71 11.75 19.58
CA GLY A 261 -4.62 12.51 20.41
C GLY A 261 -5.99 12.58 19.81
N ASP A 262 -6.90 11.72 20.27
CA ASP A 262 -8.32 12.02 20.24
C ASP A 262 -9.25 11.19 21.14
N PRO A 263 -9.17 11.28 22.48
CA PRO A 263 -10.18 10.67 23.35
C PRO A 263 -11.60 11.26 23.19
N ASN A 264 -11.77 12.35 22.41
CA ASN A 264 -13.04 13.10 22.28
C ASN A 264 -13.54 13.30 20.83
N LEU A 265 -12.93 12.66 19.83
CA LEU A 265 -13.25 12.79 18.38
C LEU A 265 -13.15 14.23 17.80
N LEU A 266 -12.26 15.08 18.32
CA LEU A 266 -11.98 16.45 17.85
C LEU A 266 -11.15 16.53 16.55
N TYR A 267 -10.43 15.48 16.17
CA TYR A 267 -9.67 15.38 14.92
C TYR A 267 -10.35 14.38 13.97
N PRO A 268 -10.17 14.51 12.64
CA PRO A 268 -10.74 13.56 11.68
C PRO A 268 -10.30 12.14 12.04
N ASN A 269 -11.26 11.33 12.49
CA ASN A 269 -10.95 10.01 13.04
C ASN A 269 -10.47 9.05 11.94
N GLY A 270 -10.93 9.23 10.70
CA GLY A 270 -10.57 8.43 9.54
C GLY A 270 -9.54 9.11 8.66
N GLN A 271 -8.42 8.43 8.47
CA GLN A 271 -7.45 8.78 7.44
C GLN A 271 -7.36 7.68 6.41
N HIS A 272 -7.10 8.09 5.18
CA HIS A 272 -6.87 7.14 4.13
C HIS A 272 -5.72 7.55 3.22
N VAL A 273 -5.10 6.55 2.62
CA VAL A 273 -4.09 6.66 1.56
C VAL A 273 -4.45 5.67 0.46
N TYR A 274 -3.87 5.86 -0.71
CA TYR A 274 -4.02 4.95 -1.83
C TYR A 274 -2.67 4.39 -2.25
N GLY A 275 -2.66 3.14 -2.69
CA GLY A 275 -1.48 2.40 -3.14
C GLY A 275 -1.81 1.37 -4.22
#